data_AF-A0A142YDD0-F1
#
_entry.id   AF-A0A142YDD0-F1
#
_cell.length_a   1.000
_cell.length_b   1.000
_cell.length_c   1.000
_cell.angle_alpha   90.00
_cell.angle_beta   90.00
_cell.angle_gamma   90.00
#
_symmetry.space_group_name_H-M   'P 1'
#
loop_
_entity.id
_entity.type
_entity.pdbx_description
1 polymer ?
#
loop_
_entity_poly.entity_id
_entity_poly.type
_entity_poly.pdbx_seq_one_letter_code
_entity_poly.pdbx_strand_id
1 'polypeptide(L)'
;MPFSSIGPAATSRRSLRLAASALVALLLAAPGCGGGVQFKGENRDLIISLATAVSVRDPKLLDENAALIEKLHNEGTCSDAECDALRDIVAKAKSGDWEAAETSVYALRDAQEPNAEDLKNLAERKLSHEPRTLGPAGKPAKKS
;
A
#
# COMPACT_ATOMS: atom_id res chain seq x y z
N MET A 1 9.79 -45.03 -71.06
CA MET A 1 8.42 -44.48 -71.19
C MET A 1 7.49 -45.68 -71.34
N PRO A 2 6.43 -45.89 -70.53
CA PRO A 2 5.27 -45.00 -70.28
C PRO A 2 5.06 -44.68 -68.77
N PHE A 3 4.65 -43.47 -68.38
CA PHE A 3 3.28 -42.88 -68.30
C PHE A 3 2.36 -43.43 -67.19
N SER A 4 1.93 -42.48 -66.33
CA SER A 4 0.61 -42.40 -65.66
C SER A 4 0.31 -43.31 -64.46
N SER A 5 -0.44 -42.93 -63.41
CA SER A 5 -1.10 -41.68 -62.98
C SER A 5 -1.95 -41.99 -61.72
N ILE A 6 -2.20 -40.99 -60.86
CA ILE A 6 -3.31 -40.83 -59.86
C ILE A 6 -3.33 -41.83 -58.67
N GLY A 7 -3.47 -41.46 -57.38
CA GLY A 7 -4.08 -40.30 -56.73
C GLY A 7 -4.06 -40.44 -55.19
N PRO A 8 -4.82 -39.63 -54.42
CA PRO A 8 -4.32 -38.93 -53.23
C PRO A 8 -4.96 -39.33 -51.88
N ALA A 9 -4.56 -38.59 -50.84
CA ALA A 9 -5.29 -38.21 -49.61
C ALA A 9 -4.80 -38.86 -48.30
N ALA A 10 -4.31 -38.03 -47.38
CA ALA A 10 -5.14 -37.59 -46.26
C ALA A 10 -4.34 -36.65 -45.35
N THR A 11 -4.73 -35.38 -45.42
CA THR A 11 -4.31 -34.29 -44.54
C THR A 11 -4.83 -34.56 -43.12
N SER A 12 -3.96 -34.92 -42.16
CA SER A 12 -4.33 -34.91 -40.74
C SER A 12 -4.11 -33.51 -40.15
N ARG A 13 -5.08 -32.62 -40.37
CA ARG A 13 -5.20 -31.34 -39.62
C ARG A 13 -5.97 -31.60 -38.33
N ARG A 14 -5.39 -32.28 -37.34
CA ARG A 14 -6.07 -32.58 -36.07
C ARG A 14 -5.16 -32.54 -34.85
N SER A 15 -4.31 -31.53 -34.72
CA SER A 15 -3.47 -31.43 -33.50
C SER A 15 -3.13 -30.03 -33.02
N LEU A 16 -3.82 -28.98 -33.49
CA LEU A 16 -3.46 -27.59 -33.14
C LEU A 16 -4.56 -26.78 -32.42
N ARG A 17 -5.40 -27.44 -31.61
CA ARG A 17 -6.42 -26.75 -30.79
C ARG A 17 -6.52 -27.23 -29.35
N LEU A 18 -5.42 -27.72 -28.77
CA LEU A 18 -5.38 -28.08 -27.34
C LEU A 18 -4.25 -27.40 -26.56
N ALA A 19 -3.37 -26.64 -27.22
CA ALA A 19 -2.25 -25.96 -26.56
C ALA A 19 -2.51 -24.47 -26.21
N ALA A 20 -3.66 -23.92 -26.59
CA ALA A 20 -3.96 -22.49 -26.40
C ALA A 20 -4.75 -22.18 -25.11
N SER A 21 -5.23 -23.19 -24.39
CA SER A 21 -6.13 -23.02 -23.24
C SER A 21 -5.45 -23.03 -21.87
N ALA A 22 -4.18 -23.42 -21.77
CA ALA A 22 -3.47 -23.48 -20.49
C ALA A 22 -2.82 -22.14 -20.07
N LEU A 23 -2.52 -21.25 -21.01
CA LEU A 23 -1.80 -19.99 -20.71
C LEU A 23 -2.72 -18.87 -20.20
N VAL A 24 -4.02 -18.94 -20.45
CA VAL A 24 -5.00 -17.91 -20.04
C VAL A 24 -5.44 -18.10 -18.58
N ALA A 25 -5.40 -19.33 -18.06
CA ALA A 25 -5.80 -19.61 -16.68
C ALA A 25 -4.81 -19.08 -15.62
N LEU A 26 -3.55 -18.82 -16.01
CA LEU A 26 -2.52 -18.31 -15.08
C LEU A 26 -2.62 -16.79 -14.83
N LEU A 27 -3.36 -16.05 -15.68
CA LEU A 27 -3.53 -14.59 -15.56
C LEU A 27 -4.74 -14.17 -14.70
N LEU A 28 -5.57 -15.11 -14.24
CA LEU A 28 -6.74 -14.85 -13.40
C LEU A 28 -6.47 -15.02 -11.89
N ALA A 29 -5.25 -15.36 -11.49
CA ALA A 29 -4.82 -15.36 -10.09
C ALA A 29 -4.24 -14.00 -9.65
N ALA A 30 -4.73 -12.89 -10.22
CA ALA A 30 -4.58 -11.61 -9.55
C ALA A 30 -5.42 -11.68 -8.27
N PRO A 31 -4.86 -11.46 -7.07
CA PRO A 31 -5.66 -11.29 -5.86
C PRO A 31 -6.47 -10.00 -6.00
N GLY A 32 -7.57 -10.09 -6.72
CA GLY A 32 -8.62 -9.09 -6.82
C GLY A 32 -9.54 -9.24 -5.62
N CYS A 33 -9.10 -8.73 -4.48
CA CYS A 33 -9.97 -8.23 -3.42
C CYS A 33 -9.25 -7.01 -2.86
N GLY A 34 -9.81 -5.82 -3.10
CA GLY A 34 -9.21 -4.51 -2.77
C GLY A 34 -9.12 -4.20 -1.27
N GLY A 35 -8.63 -5.14 -0.47
CA GLY A 35 -8.22 -4.91 0.91
C GLY A 35 -6.72 -5.07 0.99
N GLY A 36 -5.96 -3.98 0.78
CA GLY A 36 -4.57 -3.94 1.20
C GLY A 36 -4.46 -4.19 2.72
N VAL A 37 -3.25 -4.45 3.22
CA VAL A 37 -3.03 -4.69 4.65
C VAL A 37 -3.68 -3.59 5.49
N GLN A 38 -4.68 -3.96 6.30
CA GLN A 38 -5.40 -3.04 7.17
C GLN A 38 -4.77 -3.06 8.55
N PHE A 39 -4.38 -1.87 9.01
CA PHE A 39 -3.76 -1.69 10.30
C PHE A 39 -4.82 -1.40 11.36
N LYS A 40 -4.69 -2.05 12.52
CA LYS A 40 -5.48 -1.70 13.71
C LYS A 40 -5.12 -0.31 14.21
N GLY A 41 -6.08 0.37 14.86
CA GLY A 41 -6.02 1.80 15.24
C GLY A 41 -4.63 2.27 15.70
N GLU A 42 -4.11 1.71 16.79
CA GLU A 42 -2.84 2.11 17.40
C GLU A 42 -1.62 1.90 16.49
N ASN A 43 -1.67 0.92 15.57
CA ASN A 43 -0.56 0.64 14.64
C ASN A 43 -0.60 1.55 13.39
N ARG A 44 -1.70 2.30 13.14
CA ARG A 44 -1.78 3.23 12.00
C ARG A 44 -0.82 4.40 12.13
N ASP A 45 -0.51 4.81 13.35
CA ASP A 45 0.47 5.87 13.62
C ASP A 45 1.89 5.49 13.16
N LEU A 46 2.19 4.18 13.10
CA LEU A 46 3.45 3.70 12.53
C LEU A 46 3.57 4.05 11.05
N ILE A 47 2.47 3.97 10.29
CA ILE A 47 2.45 4.33 8.87
C ILE A 47 2.79 5.81 8.71
N ILE A 48 2.24 6.67 9.58
CA ILE A 48 2.47 8.13 9.54
C ILE A 48 3.92 8.46 9.94
N SER A 49 4.41 7.83 11.01
CA SER A 49 5.79 7.95 11.47
C SER A 49 6.78 7.52 10.38
N LEU A 50 6.55 6.36 9.76
CA LEU A 50 7.38 5.85 8.68
C LEU A 50 7.30 6.71 7.42
N ALA A 51 6.12 7.21 7.05
CA ALA A 51 5.95 8.14 5.93
C ALA A 51 6.75 9.43 6.16
N THR A 52 6.75 9.93 7.39
CA THR A 52 7.58 11.08 7.78
C THR A 52 9.06 10.76 7.59
N ALA A 53 9.55 9.66 8.17
CA ALA A 53 10.95 9.25 8.06
C ALA A 53 11.43 9.10 6.61
N VAL A 54 10.60 8.49 5.76
CA VAL A 54 10.91 8.27 4.34
C VAL A 54 10.86 9.58 3.54
N SER A 55 9.86 10.43 3.75
CA SER A 55 9.73 11.71 3.02
C SER A 55 10.83 12.71 3.36
N VAL A 56 11.27 12.76 4.62
CA VAL A 56 12.43 13.58 5.02
C VAL A 56 13.77 12.89 4.75
N ARG A 57 13.73 11.62 4.28
CA ARG A 57 14.91 10.77 4.00
C ARG A 57 15.88 10.72 5.17
N ASP A 58 15.36 10.62 6.39
CA ASP A 58 16.15 10.59 7.61
C ASP A 58 16.47 9.12 8.00
N PRO A 59 17.73 8.67 7.85
CA PRO A 59 18.11 7.30 8.16
C PRO A 59 17.97 6.97 9.65
N LYS A 60 18.11 7.96 10.54
CA LYS A 60 17.96 7.75 11.98
C LYS A 60 16.49 7.49 12.33
N LEU A 61 15.57 8.30 11.80
CA LEU A 61 14.14 8.05 11.99
C LEU A 61 13.71 6.73 11.36
N LEU A 62 14.32 6.35 10.23
CA LEU A 62 14.06 5.05 9.60
C LEU A 62 14.48 3.88 10.50
N ASP A 63 15.66 3.95 11.12
CA ASP A 63 16.15 2.92 12.05
C ASP A 63 15.33 2.85 13.33
N GLU A 64 14.89 4.00 13.88
CA GLU A 64 13.98 4.06 15.02
C GLU A 64 12.64 3.38 14.70
N ASN A 65 12.07 3.63 13.52
CA ASN A 65 10.86 2.96 13.06
C ASN A 65 11.09 1.46 12.85
N ALA A 66 12.21 1.06 12.25
CA ALA A 66 12.56 -0.35 12.07
C ALA A 66 12.62 -1.09 13.42
N ALA A 67 13.27 -0.51 14.43
CA ALA A 67 13.34 -1.08 15.77
C ALA A 67 11.95 -1.17 16.43
N LEU A 68 11.10 -0.17 16.24
CA LEU A 68 9.74 -0.17 16.75
C LEU A 68 8.87 -1.26 16.11
N ILE A 69 9.00 -1.47 14.80
CA ILE A 69 8.32 -2.55 14.07
C ILE A 69 8.69 -3.92 14.66
N GLU A 70 9.99 -4.19 14.84
CA GLU A 70 10.44 -5.45 15.44
C GLU A 70 9.97 -5.60 16.89
N LYS A 71 9.96 -4.52 17.67
CA LYS A 71 9.44 -4.56 19.04
C LYS A 71 7.97 -4.98 19.04
N LEU A 72 7.13 -4.34 18.23
CA LEU A 72 5.69 -4.63 18.17
C LEU A 72 5.39 -6.02 17.61
N HIS A 73 6.22 -6.51 16.70
CA HIS A 73 6.15 -7.89 16.20
C HIS A 73 6.43 -8.89 17.32
N ASN A 74 7.53 -8.68 18.07
CA ASN A 74 7.90 -9.53 19.20
C ASN A 74 6.89 -9.50 20.35
N GLU A 75 6.21 -8.36 20.55
CA GLU A 75 5.13 -8.20 21.53
C GLU A 75 3.79 -8.79 21.04
N GLY A 76 3.68 -9.20 19.78
CA GLY A 76 2.45 -9.75 19.18
C GLY A 76 1.36 -8.70 18.92
N THR A 77 1.69 -7.42 19.04
CA THR A 77 0.78 -6.28 18.83
C THR A 77 0.63 -5.93 17.35
N CYS A 78 1.65 -6.25 16.56
CA CYS A 78 1.66 -6.13 15.10
C CYS A 78 1.63 -7.54 14.50
N SER A 79 0.65 -7.81 13.63
CA SER A 79 0.57 -9.08 12.91
C SER A 79 1.72 -9.22 11.92
N ASP A 80 2.06 -10.46 11.54
CA ASP A 80 3.12 -10.73 10.56
C ASP A 80 2.91 -9.93 9.27
N ALA A 81 1.68 -9.89 8.75
CA ALA A 81 1.36 -9.17 7.52
C ALA A 81 1.53 -7.64 7.65
N GLU A 82 1.14 -7.05 8.79
CA GLU A 82 1.36 -5.62 9.07
C GLU A 82 2.86 -5.32 9.13
N CYS A 83 3.62 -6.12 9.88
CA CYS A 83 5.03 -5.89 10.09
C CYS A 83 5.85 -6.14 8.82
N ASP A 84 5.52 -7.15 8.03
CA ASP A 84 6.18 -7.42 6.74
C ASP A 84 5.96 -6.29 5.74
N ALA A 85 4.73 -5.74 5.66
CA ALA A 85 4.46 -4.59 4.79
C ALA A 85 5.32 -3.36 5.15
N LEU A 86 5.53 -3.09 6.46
CA LEU A 86 6.40 -2.00 6.90
C LEU A 86 7.89 -2.31 6.69
N ARG A 87 8.32 -3.56 6.94
CA ARG A 87 9.70 -4.01 6.68
C ARG A 87 10.08 -3.86 5.22
N ASP A 88 9.18 -4.18 4.29
CA ASP A 88 9.40 -4.02 2.85
C ASP A 88 9.67 -2.56 2.47
N ILE A 89 8.94 -1.62 3.09
CA ILE A 89 9.16 -0.18 2.90
C ILE A 89 10.52 0.23 3.47
N VAL A 90 10.85 -0.23 4.68
CA VAL A 90 12.15 0.03 5.32
C VAL A 90 13.29 -0.52 4.45
N ALA A 91 13.14 -1.71 3.90
CA ALA A 91 14.14 -2.34 3.04
C ALA A 91 14.41 -1.51 1.78
N LYS A 92 13.36 -1.04 1.09
CA LYS A 92 13.48 -0.14 -0.08
C LYS A 92 14.23 1.15 0.27
N ALA A 93 13.87 1.78 1.38
CA ALA A 93 14.52 2.99 1.85
C ALA A 93 16.01 2.72 2.19
N LYS A 94 16.32 1.61 2.88
CA LYS A 94 17.69 1.21 3.22
C LYS A 94 18.53 0.85 2.00
N SER A 95 17.94 0.36 0.91
CA SER A 95 18.64 0.17 -0.36
C SER A 95 18.89 1.46 -1.14
N GLY A 96 18.47 2.61 -0.61
CA GLY A 96 18.59 3.92 -1.24
C GLY A 96 17.45 4.25 -2.21
N ASP A 97 16.46 3.38 -2.35
CA ASP A 97 15.27 3.58 -3.19
C ASP A 97 14.19 4.31 -2.38
N TRP A 98 14.51 5.55 -2.01
CA TRP A 98 13.65 6.41 -1.21
C TRP A 98 12.32 6.72 -1.89
N GLU A 99 12.32 6.86 -3.22
CA GLU A 99 11.12 7.20 -4.01
C GLU A 99 10.14 6.02 -4.06
N ALA A 100 10.62 4.79 -4.26
CA ALA A 100 9.75 3.61 -4.19
C ALA A 100 9.24 3.37 -2.77
N ALA A 101 10.07 3.61 -1.74
CA ALA A 101 9.64 3.54 -0.35
C ALA A 101 8.53 4.57 -0.05
N GLU A 102 8.70 5.81 -0.50
CA GLU A 102 7.75 6.90 -0.32
C GLU A 102 6.42 6.59 -1.00
N THR A 103 6.47 6.13 -2.25
CA THR A 103 5.28 5.68 -2.98
C THR A 103 4.57 4.55 -2.24
N SER A 104 5.34 3.57 -1.74
CA SER A 104 4.78 2.41 -1.04
C SER A 104 4.10 2.79 0.27
N VAL A 105 4.70 3.68 1.07
CA VAL A 105 4.14 4.06 2.38
C VAL A 105 2.90 4.95 2.24
N TYR A 106 2.86 5.86 1.25
CA TYR A 106 1.66 6.63 0.97
C TYR A 106 0.54 5.77 0.40
N ALA A 107 0.85 4.84 -0.51
CA ALA A 107 -0.15 3.88 -1.01
C ALA A 107 -0.72 3.04 0.13
N LEU A 108 0.12 2.57 1.07
CA LEU A 108 -0.34 1.84 2.25
C LEU A 108 -1.25 2.69 3.15
N ARG A 109 -0.86 3.95 3.38
CA ARG A 109 -1.65 4.90 4.19
C ARG A 109 -3.02 5.18 3.57
N ASP A 110 -3.05 5.45 2.27
CA ASP A 110 -4.26 5.86 1.57
C ASP A 110 -5.20 4.65 1.32
N ALA A 111 -4.67 3.43 1.36
CA ALA A 111 -5.46 2.19 1.31
C ALA A 111 -6.13 1.82 2.66
N GLN A 112 -5.88 2.57 3.73
CA GLN A 112 -6.53 2.31 5.02
C GLN A 112 -7.99 2.75 4.99
N GLU A 113 -8.91 1.84 5.31
CA GLU A 113 -10.32 2.19 5.45
C GLU A 113 -10.59 2.91 6.78
N PRO A 114 -11.46 3.93 6.84
CA PRO A 114 -11.86 4.53 8.10
C PRO A 114 -12.42 3.47 9.06
N ASN A 115 -11.93 3.43 10.30
CA ASN A 115 -12.44 2.49 11.29
C ASN A 115 -13.68 3.06 12.01
N ALA A 116 -14.32 2.25 12.86
CA ALA A 116 -15.53 2.67 13.59
C ALA A 116 -15.29 3.86 14.54
N GLU A 117 -14.09 3.96 15.13
CA GLU A 117 -13.71 5.09 15.98
C GLU A 117 -13.53 6.36 15.15
N ASP A 118 -12.91 6.29 13.97
CA ASP A 118 -12.78 7.40 13.03
C ASP A 118 -14.15 7.93 12.64
N LEU A 119 -15.08 7.03 12.31
CA LEU A 119 -16.47 7.38 11.97
C LEU A 119 -17.20 8.02 13.15
N LYS A 120 -17.01 7.52 14.37
CA LYS A 120 -17.58 8.11 15.59
C LYS A 120 -17.01 9.50 15.86
N ASN A 121 -15.69 9.66 15.77
CA ASN A 121 -15.01 10.94 15.95
C ASN A 121 -15.49 11.98 14.92
N LEU A 122 -15.69 11.56 13.67
CA LEU A 122 -16.26 12.42 12.63
C LEU A 122 -17.72 12.80 12.91
N ALA A 123 -18.54 11.86 13.40
CA ALA A 123 -19.92 12.14 13.78
C ALA A 123 -20.03 13.08 15.00
N GLU A 124 -19.11 12.97 15.95
CA GLU A 124 -19.02 13.84 17.12
C GLU A 124 -18.44 15.22 16.80
N ARG A 125 -17.57 15.32 15.77
CA ARG A 125 -17.16 16.59 15.15
C ARG A 125 -18.33 17.21 14.38
N LYS A 126 -19.39 17.59 15.09
CA LYS A 126 -20.29 18.64 14.64
C LYS A 126 -19.47 19.92 14.56
N LEU A 127 -18.97 20.24 13.37
CA LEU A 127 -18.42 21.56 13.06
C LEU A 127 -19.47 22.58 13.47
N SER A 128 -19.25 23.27 14.59
CA SER A 128 -19.93 24.52 14.86
C SER A 128 -19.54 25.45 13.72
N HIS A 129 -20.44 25.66 12.76
CA HIS A 129 -20.30 26.65 11.69
C HIS A 129 -20.30 28.10 12.21
N GLU A 130 -20.13 28.30 13.51
CA GLU A 130 -19.87 29.58 14.13
C GLU A 130 -18.60 30.15 13.46
N PRO A 131 -18.72 31.23 12.66
CA PRO A 131 -17.55 31.85 12.07
C PRO A 131 -16.66 32.32 13.21
N ARG A 132 -15.44 31.79 13.27
CA ARG A 132 -14.45 32.19 14.25
C ARG A 132 -14.13 33.67 14.03
N THR A 133 -14.79 34.54 14.76
CA THR A 133 -14.50 35.97 14.73
C THR A 133 -13.10 36.15 15.31
N LEU A 134 -12.16 36.59 14.48
CA LEU A 134 -10.85 37.03 14.96
C LEU A 134 -11.12 38.24 15.86
N GLY A 135 -10.97 38.06 17.18
CA GLY A 135 -11.12 39.15 18.15
C GLY A 135 -10.24 40.35 17.77
N PRO A 136 -10.65 41.58 18.12
CA PRO A 136 -9.92 42.78 17.72
C PRO A 136 -8.47 42.73 18.20
N ALA A 137 -7.55 43.01 17.29
CA ALA A 137 -6.11 43.02 17.50
C ALA A 137 -5.74 43.69 18.84
N GLY A 138 -4.98 42.96 19.67
CA GLY A 138 -4.51 43.42 20.97
C GLY A 138 -3.81 44.78 20.90
N LYS A 139 -4.16 45.66 21.82
CA LYS A 139 -3.51 46.97 22.00
C LYS A 139 -2.01 46.77 22.28
N PRO A 140 -1.11 47.59 21.69
CA PRO A 140 0.32 47.48 21.97
C PRO A 140 0.61 47.84 23.43
N ALA A 141 1.36 46.96 24.11
CA ALA A 141 1.83 47.16 25.47
C ALA A 141 2.70 48.43 25.54
N LYS A 142 2.28 49.41 26.35
CA LYS A 142 3.12 50.55 26.73
C LYS A 142 4.27 50.03 27.60
N LYS A 143 5.50 50.18 27.12
CA LYS A 143 6.69 50.17 27.97
C LYS A 143 6.74 51.49 28.74
N SER A 144 6.87 51.42 30.06
CA SER A 144 7.35 52.49 30.94
C SER A 144 8.19 51.84 32.03
#